data_AF-A0A7C6DW21-F1
#
_entry.id   AF-A0A7C6DW21-F1
#
_cell.length_a   1.000
_cell.length_b   1.000
_cell.length_c   1.000
_cell.angle_alpha   90.00
_cell.angle_beta   90.00
_cell.angle_gamma   90.00
#
_symmetry.space_group_name_H-M   'P 1'
#
loop_
_entity.id
_entity.type
_entity.pdbx_description
1 polymer ?
#
loop_
_entity_poly.entity_id
_entity_poly.type
_entity_poly.pdbx_seq_one_letter_code
_entity_poly.pdbx_strand_id
1 'polypeptide(L)'
;MPKIDIIEKDEYYDIDETEVLIPENIFIFDAVKKVIKDNPYLFWITVIGGVKLLPEPSFTKTFSFYIKSTLQEDKNSNENYDPTFEKLRKFGLEFSSIFENYKPLENFLLNLSNFENDYVIGLISKIKDIDEYEIRDFVEKYTNNFMSLLESLVVYSFCKNDIKKSAFVISDGSLVKFKRFRKLDNVKMFGLIKEVERNYLYQFGNSYLYNLPFLKRSAAFYLVYDDIKFLSFYMNIGKIIRLEVLDGKIEELLLIAKILKSISHVPHLYYRMPQNNLILTKLERNLKNYIMNDVLFDRFI
;
A
#
# COMPACT_ATOMS: atom_id res chain seq x y z
N MET A 1 20.25 -6.64 -1.04
CA MET A 1 20.10 -5.29 -0.44
C MET A 1 20.12 -4.28 -1.57
N PRO A 2 19.33 -3.20 -1.54
CA PRO A 2 19.41 -2.15 -2.55
C PRO A 2 20.79 -1.46 -2.49
N LYS A 3 21.30 -1.02 -3.63
CA LYS A 3 22.45 -0.10 -3.68
C LYS A 3 21.97 1.30 -3.30
N ILE A 4 22.81 2.05 -2.59
CA ILE A 4 22.48 3.39 -2.07
C ILE A 4 23.44 4.38 -2.71
N ASP A 5 22.90 5.35 -3.43
CA ASP A 5 23.69 6.43 -4.03
C ASP A 5 23.26 7.76 -3.38
N ILE A 6 24.16 8.41 -2.65
CA ILE A 6 23.88 9.71 -2.01
C ILE A 6 23.96 10.83 -3.04
N ILE A 7 23.03 11.77 -2.95
CA ILE A 7 22.86 12.88 -3.90
C ILE A 7 23.26 14.21 -3.27
N GLU A 8 23.02 14.35 -1.98
CA GLU A 8 23.24 15.57 -1.21
C GLU A 8 24.30 15.34 -0.12
N LYS A 9 24.90 16.40 0.40
CA LYS A 9 25.80 16.28 1.55
C LYS A 9 25.04 15.74 2.76
N ASP A 10 25.69 14.92 3.58
CA ASP A 10 25.10 14.35 4.80
C ASP A 10 24.86 15.42 5.86
N GLU A 11 23.71 16.09 5.77
CA GLU A 11 23.24 17.11 6.70
C GLU A 11 21.70 17.10 6.77
N TYR A 12 21.14 17.91 7.66
CA TYR A 12 19.69 18.13 7.76
C TYR A 12 19.28 19.39 7.03
N TYR A 13 18.27 19.25 6.18
CA TYR A 13 17.73 20.32 5.35
C TYR A 13 16.36 20.75 5.88
N ASP A 14 16.09 22.05 5.82
CA ASP A 14 14.78 22.58 6.14
C ASP A 14 13.76 22.26 5.04
N ILE A 15 12.52 22.03 5.42
CA ILE A 15 11.38 21.95 4.50
C ILE A 15 10.73 23.34 4.49
N ASP A 16 11.09 24.11 3.45
CA ASP A 16 10.73 25.51 3.29
C ASP A 16 9.20 25.74 3.34
N GLU A 17 8.77 26.86 3.92
CA GLU A 17 7.37 27.19 4.21
C GLU A 17 6.67 27.97 3.11
N THR A 18 7.39 28.29 2.03
CA THR A 18 6.83 28.96 0.85
C THR A 18 5.53 28.29 0.40
N GLU A 19 4.49 29.11 0.19
CA GLU A 19 3.21 28.68 -0.36
C GLU A 19 3.46 27.95 -1.68
N VAL A 20 3.22 26.64 -1.67
CA VAL A 20 3.29 25.85 -2.89
C VAL A 20 1.90 25.71 -3.45
N LEU A 21 1.76 25.99 -4.74
CA LEU A 21 0.56 25.67 -5.50
C LEU A 21 0.31 24.17 -5.38
N ILE A 22 -0.66 23.79 -4.54
CA ILE A 22 -0.96 22.38 -4.30
C ILE A 22 -1.67 21.82 -5.54
N PRO A 23 -1.21 20.70 -6.11
CA PRO A 23 -1.88 20.08 -7.24
C PRO A 23 -3.34 19.75 -6.94
N GLU A 24 -4.23 20.00 -7.90
CA GLU A 24 -5.68 19.78 -7.74
C GLU A 24 -6.08 18.30 -7.63
N ASN A 25 -5.20 17.37 -8.02
CA ASN A 25 -5.48 15.93 -8.04
C ASN A 25 -4.45 15.18 -7.21
N ILE A 26 -4.64 15.18 -5.88
CA ILE A 26 -3.84 14.35 -4.97
C ILE A 26 -4.70 13.22 -4.45
N PHE A 27 -4.24 11.99 -4.64
CA PHE A 27 -4.85 10.78 -4.12
C PHE A 27 -3.93 10.13 -3.10
N ILE A 28 -4.49 9.61 -2.03
CA ILE A 28 -3.80 8.72 -1.08
C ILE A 28 -4.46 7.35 -1.16
N PHE A 29 -3.68 6.29 -1.39
CA PHE A 29 -4.14 4.91 -1.37
C PHE A 29 -3.55 4.14 -0.19
N ASP A 30 -4.36 3.22 0.34
CA ASP A 30 -4.00 2.32 1.42
C ASP A 30 -4.65 0.95 1.21
N ALA A 31 -4.07 -0.07 1.83
CA ALA A 31 -4.56 -1.44 1.81
C ALA A 31 -4.55 -2.00 3.24
N VAL A 32 -5.70 -2.48 3.69
CA VAL A 32 -5.86 -3.13 5.00
C VAL A 32 -6.16 -4.60 4.80
N LYS A 33 -5.63 -5.46 5.67
CA LYS A 33 -5.92 -6.89 5.66
C LYS A 33 -6.37 -7.41 7.01
N LYS A 34 -7.12 -8.50 6.99
CA LYS A 34 -7.44 -9.33 8.16
C LYS A 34 -7.27 -10.78 7.79
N VAL A 35 -6.44 -11.48 8.57
CA VAL A 35 -6.23 -12.93 8.45
C VAL A 35 -7.16 -13.64 9.43
N ILE A 36 -7.99 -14.53 8.92
CA ILE A 36 -8.85 -15.43 9.69
C ILE A 36 -8.21 -16.82 9.59
N LYS A 37 -7.71 -17.32 10.72
CA LYS A 37 -7.07 -18.63 10.76
C LYS A 37 -8.12 -19.68 11.08
N ASP A 38 -8.34 -20.62 10.17
CA ASP A 38 -9.22 -21.76 10.41
C ASP A 38 -8.63 -23.02 9.77
N ASN A 39 -7.96 -23.86 10.56
CA ASN A 39 -7.22 -25.03 10.08
C ASN A 39 -8.17 -26.05 9.41
N PRO A 40 -7.97 -26.52 8.15
CA PRO A 40 -6.74 -26.52 7.32
C PRO A 40 -6.63 -25.38 6.28
N TYR A 41 -7.49 -24.37 6.37
CA TYR A 41 -7.54 -23.26 5.44
C TYR A 41 -6.90 -22.01 6.02
N LEU A 42 -6.32 -21.21 5.15
CA LEU A 42 -5.97 -19.84 5.44
C LEU A 42 -6.99 -18.96 4.74
N PHE A 43 -7.81 -18.26 5.50
CA PHE A 43 -8.69 -17.25 4.95
C PHE A 43 -8.16 -15.85 5.26
N TRP A 44 -8.14 -14.97 4.28
CA TRP A 44 -7.88 -13.57 4.56
C TRP A 44 -8.66 -12.66 3.63
N ILE A 45 -8.94 -11.47 4.15
CA ILE A 45 -9.61 -10.41 3.44
C ILE A 45 -8.59 -9.29 3.28
N THR A 46 -8.50 -8.74 2.07
CA THR A 46 -7.75 -7.52 1.79
C THR A 46 -8.69 -6.49 1.19
N VAL A 47 -8.72 -5.28 1.75
CA VAL A 47 -9.51 -4.17 1.25
C VAL A 47 -8.56 -3.06 0.81
N ILE A 48 -8.76 -2.56 -0.41
CA ILE A 48 -7.91 -1.55 -1.04
C ILE A 48 -8.78 -0.38 -1.45
N GLY A 49 -8.36 0.85 -1.14
CA GLY A 49 -9.06 2.05 -1.57
C GLY A 49 -8.21 3.28 -1.36
N GLY A 50 -8.77 4.44 -1.67
CA GLY A 50 -8.07 5.70 -1.56
C GLY A 50 -8.97 6.87 -1.21
N VAL A 51 -8.36 8.03 -1.06
CA VAL A 51 -9.02 9.30 -0.82
C VAL A 51 -8.40 10.36 -1.72
N LYS A 52 -9.24 11.05 -2.47
CA LYS A 52 -8.88 12.29 -3.15
C LYS A 52 -8.86 13.39 -2.11
N LEU A 53 -7.75 14.11 -1.95
CA LEU A 53 -7.59 15.12 -0.89
C LEU A 53 -8.20 16.47 -1.23
N LEU A 54 -8.07 16.88 -2.50
CA LEU A 54 -8.43 18.20 -2.99
C LEU A 54 -9.24 18.09 -4.28
N PRO A 55 -10.14 19.04 -4.58
CA PRO A 55 -10.43 20.26 -3.81
C PRO A 55 -11.19 19.99 -2.50
N GLU A 56 -11.92 18.89 -2.40
CA GLU A 56 -12.55 18.42 -1.16
C GLU A 56 -12.23 16.95 -0.92
N PRO A 57 -12.03 16.51 0.34
CA PRO A 57 -11.76 15.12 0.65
C PRO A 57 -12.92 14.19 0.23
N SER A 58 -12.67 13.26 -0.68
CA SER A 58 -13.65 12.26 -1.10
C SER A 58 -13.02 10.87 -1.22
N PHE A 59 -13.63 9.86 -0.61
CA PHE A 59 -13.17 8.47 -0.74
C PHE A 59 -13.40 7.95 -2.16
N THR A 60 -12.42 7.23 -2.69
CA THR A 60 -12.60 6.40 -3.89
C THR A 60 -13.43 5.18 -3.52
N LYS A 61 -13.86 4.44 -4.54
CA LYS A 61 -14.40 3.10 -4.32
C LYS A 61 -13.31 2.14 -3.84
N THR A 62 -13.79 1.06 -3.25
CA THR A 62 -13.00 0.05 -2.56
C THR A 62 -13.03 -1.29 -3.31
N PHE A 63 -11.95 -2.04 -3.18
CA PHE A 63 -11.80 -3.40 -3.70
C PHE A 63 -11.60 -4.34 -2.54
N SER A 64 -12.56 -5.22 -2.31
CA SER A 64 -12.54 -6.23 -1.27
C SER A 64 -12.22 -7.59 -1.87
N PHE A 65 -11.05 -8.12 -1.56
CA PHE A 65 -10.59 -9.43 -1.99
C PHE A 65 -10.76 -10.43 -0.86
N TYR A 66 -11.61 -11.43 -1.06
CA TYR A 66 -11.81 -12.56 -0.16
C TYR A 66 -10.99 -13.73 -0.67
N ILE A 67 -9.96 -14.11 0.07
CA ILE A 67 -8.97 -15.07 -0.40
C ILE A 67 -8.96 -16.28 0.52
N LYS A 68 -9.32 -17.43 -0.04
CA LYS A 68 -9.21 -18.74 0.61
C LYS A 68 -7.97 -19.44 0.09
N SER A 69 -7.04 -19.83 0.96
CA SER A 69 -5.93 -20.71 0.62
C SER A 69 -6.01 -22.05 1.30
N THR A 70 -5.61 -23.11 0.59
CA THR A 70 -5.44 -24.45 1.17
C THR A 70 -3.97 -24.64 1.57
N LEU A 71 -3.70 -25.09 2.81
CA LEU A 71 -2.35 -25.37 3.30
C LEU A 71 -1.86 -26.80 3.01
N GLN A 72 -2.77 -27.72 2.67
CA GLN A 72 -2.43 -29.09 2.28
C GLN A 72 -2.94 -29.39 0.87
N GLU A 73 -2.21 -30.23 0.13
CA GLU A 73 -2.76 -30.94 -1.01
C GLU A 73 -3.89 -31.83 -0.50
N ASP A 74 -5.10 -31.31 -0.49
CA ASP A 74 -6.26 -32.14 -0.23
C ASP A 74 -6.45 -33.06 -1.45
N LYS A 75 -5.78 -34.22 -1.39
CA LYS A 75 -5.76 -35.26 -2.44
C LYS A 75 -7.16 -35.83 -2.72
N ASN A 76 -8.14 -35.53 -1.88
CA ASN A 76 -9.54 -35.95 -2.00
C ASN A 76 -10.54 -34.79 -2.02
N SER A 77 -10.10 -33.52 -2.03
CA SER A 77 -11.01 -32.43 -2.37
C SER A 77 -11.30 -32.47 -3.87
N ASN A 78 -12.33 -33.23 -4.24
CA ASN A 78 -13.28 -32.66 -5.19
C ASN A 78 -13.53 -31.22 -4.75
N GLU A 79 -13.59 -30.31 -5.72
CA GLU A 79 -13.98 -28.91 -5.64
C GLU A 79 -15.18 -28.68 -4.69
N ASN A 80 -14.95 -28.79 -3.38
CA ASN A 80 -16.00 -28.74 -2.38
C ASN A 80 -16.29 -27.26 -2.16
N TYR A 81 -17.07 -26.76 -3.11
CA TYR A 81 -18.15 -25.81 -2.97
C TYR A 81 -18.27 -25.26 -1.55
N ASP A 82 -17.80 -24.04 -1.38
CA ASP A 82 -18.06 -23.27 -0.17
C ASP A 82 -19.34 -22.45 -0.42
N PRO A 83 -20.48 -22.78 0.22
CA PRO A 83 -21.73 -22.04 0.04
C PRO A 83 -21.64 -20.57 0.50
N THR A 84 -20.60 -20.20 1.26
CA THR A 84 -20.27 -18.80 1.58
C THR A 84 -19.82 -18.05 0.32
N PHE A 85 -19.08 -18.72 -0.57
CA PHE A 85 -18.65 -18.17 -1.85
C PHE A 85 -19.82 -17.97 -2.82
N GLU A 86 -20.84 -18.84 -2.81
CA GLU A 86 -22.04 -18.66 -3.63
C GLU A 86 -22.83 -17.38 -3.25
N LYS A 87 -22.79 -16.97 -1.98
CA LYS A 87 -23.40 -15.72 -1.52
C LYS A 87 -22.55 -14.51 -1.84
N LEU A 88 -21.22 -14.63 -1.85
CA LEU A 88 -20.30 -13.62 -2.41
C LEU A 88 -20.44 -13.51 -3.95
N ARG A 89 -20.80 -14.60 -4.62
CA ARG A 89 -21.10 -14.72 -6.08
C ARG A 89 -22.24 -13.82 -6.54
N LYS A 90 -23.17 -13.47 -5.65
CA LYS A 90 -24.22 -12.48 -5.95
C LYS A 90 -23.67 -11.05 -6.12
N PHE A 91 -22.43 -10.80 -5.70
CA PHE A 91 -21.80 -9.47 -5.70
C PHE A 91 -20.40 -9.44 -6.33
N GLY A 92 -19.84 -10.58 -6.79
CA GLY A 92 -18.43 -10.67 -7.17
C GLY A 92 -18.09 -11.71 -8.24
N LEU A 93 -17.00 -11.44 -8.96
CA LEU A 93 -16.39 -12.35 -9.94
C LEU A 93 -15.57 -13.42 -9.22
N GLU A 94 -15.73 -14.68 -9.64
CA GLU A 94 -15.02 -15.83 -9.10
C GLU A 94 -13.81 -16.17 -9.98
N PHE A 95 -12.62 -16.25 -9.37
CA PHE A 95 -11.43 -16.80 -10.03
C PHE A 95 -10.99 -18.07 -9.31
N SER A 96 -11.29 -19.22 -9.90
CA SER A 96 -10.75 -20.52 -9.49
C SER A 96 -9.54 -20.85 -10.38
N SER A 97 -8.34 -20.76 -9.84
CA SER A 97 -7.15 -21.28 -10.53
C SER A 97 -6.07 -21.71 -9.55
N ILE A 98 -5.48 -22.87 -9.80
CA ILE A 98 -4.25 -23.35 -9.14
C ILE A 98 -3.15 -22.29 -9.41
N PHE A 99 -2.73 -21.55 -8.38
CA PHE A 99 -1.90 -20.35 -8.59
C PHE A 99 -0.44 -20.65 -8.88
N GLU A 100 -0.14 -20.81 -10.16
CA GLU A 100 1.18 -20.47 -10.72
C GLU A 100 1.10 -19.20 -11.62
N ASN A 101 -0.10 -18.71 -11.95
CA ASN A 101 -0.27 -17.54 -12.83
C ASN A 101 -1.46 -16.64 -12.41
N TYR A 102 -1.18 -15.50 -11.78
CA TYR A 102 -2.17 -14.43 -11.52
C TYR A 102 -2.63 -13.69 -12.79
N LYS A 103 -2.32 -14.20 -13.99
CA LYS A 103 -2.56 -13.52 -15.28
C LYS A 103 -4.03 -13.18 -15.54
N PRO A 104 -5.03 -14.05 -15.26
CA PRO A 104 -6.43 -13.69 -15.48
C PRO A 104 -6.90 -12.54 -14.57
N LEU A 105 -6.53 -12.58 -13.28
CA LEU A 105 -6.84 -11.51 -12.32
C LEU A 105 -6.10 -10.22 -12.68
N GLU A 106 -4.81 -10.31 -13.00
CA GLU A 106 -4.01 -9.19 -13.49
C GLU A 106 -4.66 -8.56 -14.72
N ASN A 107 -5.00 -9.35 -15.74
CA ASN A 107 -5.68 -8.86 -16.94
C ASN A 107 -7.04 -8.23 -16.64
N PHE A 108 -7.83 -8.83 -15.74
CA PHE A 108 -9.12 -8.26 -15.33
C PHE A 108 -8.93 -6.88 -14.69
N LEU A 109 -8.07 -6.78 -13.66
CA LEU A 109 -7.83 -5.53 -12.96
C LEU A 109 -7.26 -4.46 -13.90
N LEU A 110 -6.25 -4.80 -14.72
CA LEU A 110 -5.59 -3.88 -15.65
C LEU A 110 -6.50 -3.28 -16.74
N ASN A 111 -7.61 -3.95 -17.03
CA ASN A 111 -8.61 -3.52 -18.03
C ASN A 111 -9.90 -3.01 -17.39
N LEU A 112 -9.98 -2.97 -16.05
CA LEU A 112 -11.14 -2.44 -15.36
C LEU A 112 -11.22 -0.93 -15.57
N SER A 113 -12.29 -0.45 -16.22
CA SER A 113 -12.59 0.97 -16.37
C SER A 113 -13.79 1.35 -15.51
N ASN A 114 -13.92 2.63 -15.16
CA ASN A 114 -15.10 3.17 -14.49
C ASN A 114 -15.24 2.61 -13.06
N PHE A 115 -14.35 3.02 -12.16
CA PHE A 115 -14.31 2.63 -10.74
C PHE A 115 -15.47 3.26 -9.94
N GLU A 116 -16.70 3.20 -10.46
CA GLU A 116 -17.91 3.80 -9.87
C GLU A 116 -18.56 2.92 -8.79
N ASN A 117 -18.29 1.62 -8.79
CA ASN A 117 -18.83 0.66 -7.84
C ASN A 117 -17.74 0.08 -6.94
N ASP A 118 -18.11 -0.31 -5.71
CA ASP A 118 -17.26 -1.15 -4.88
C ASP A 118 -17.22 -2.56 -5.47
N TYR A 119 -16.04 -3.18 -5.48
CA TYR A 119 -15.87 -4.53 -6.03
C TYR A 119 -15.60 -5.54 -4.93
N VAL A 120 -16.33 -6.65 -4.97
CA VAL A 120 -16.06 -7.83 -4.15
C VAL A 120 -15.51 -8.92 -5.06
N ILE A 121 -14.33 -9.46 -4.74
CA ILE A 121 -13.64 -10.45 -5.57
C ILE A 121 -13.28 -11.65 -4.70
N GLY A 122 -13.75 -12.84 -5.10
CA GLY A 122 -13.43 -14.10 -4.45
C GLY A 122 -12.27 -14.82 -5.16
N LEU A 123 -11.23 -15.18 -4.41
CA LEU A 123 -10.02 -15.84 -4.92
C LEU A 123 -9.74 -17.14 -4.15
N ILE A 124 -9.46 -18.22 -4.88
CA ILE A 124 -9.06 -19.50 -4.28
C ILE A 124 -7.62 -19.81 -4.64
N SER A 125 -6.77 -19.94 -3.62
CA SER A 125 -5.33 -20.13 -3.73
C SER A 125 -4.86 -21.48 -3.22
N LYS A 126 -3.94 -22.11 -3.93
CA LYS A 126 -3.25 -23.30 -3.44
C LYS A 126 -1.83 -22.90 -3.06
N ILE A 127 -1.49 -23.11 -1.80
CA ILE A 127 -0.12 -22.93 -1.32
C ILE A 127 0.53 -24.32 -1.35
N LYS A 128 1.56 -24.51 -2.16
CA LYS A 128 2.29 -25.80 -2.27
C LYS A 128 3.47 -25.82 -1.28
N ASP A 129 3.75 -27.02 -0.76
CA ASP A 129 5.02 -27.44 -0.14
C ASP A 129 5.61 -26.50 0.93
N ILE A 130 5.00 -26.47 2.12
CA ILE A 130 5.58 -25.79 3.29
C ILE A 130 5.60 -26.73 4.48
N ASP A 131 6.76 -26.79 5.14
CA ASP A 131 6.95 -27.48 6.40
C ASP A 131 6.07 -26.87 7.51
N GLU A 132 5.40 -27.70 8.32
CA GLU A 132 4.37 -27.24 9.28
C GLU A 132 4.89 -26.19 10.28
N TYR A 133 6.19 -26.22 10.58
CA TYR A 133 6.84 -25.32 11.52
C TYR A 133 7.10 -23.90 10.97
N GLU A 134 7.02 -23.67 9.65
CA GLU A 134 7.28 -22.36 9.02
C GLU A 134 5.99 -21.65 8.51
N ILE A 135 4.82 -22.27 8.71
CA ILE A 135 3.55 -21.82 8.13
C ILE A 135 3.22 -20.39 8.54
N ARG A 136 3.43 -19.98 9.79
CA ARG A 136 3.00 -18.65 10.25
C ARG A 136 3.75 -17.51 9.55
N ASP A 137 5.07 -17.59 9.48
CA ASP A 137 5.90 -16.57 8.87
C ASP A 137 5.80 -16.62 7.34
N PHE A 138 5.67 -17.82 6.76
CA PHE A 138 5.39 -17.99 5.35
C PHE A 138 4.06 -17.32 4.98
N VAL A 139 2.99 -17.61 5.71
CA VAL A 139 1.66 -17.07 5.47
C VAL A 139 1.64 -15.56 5.60
N GLU A 140 2.29 -15.02 6.64
CA GLU A 140 2.35 -13.58 6.83
C GLU A 140 3.11 -12.89 5.68
N LYS A 141 4.26 -13.42 5.27
CA LYS A 141 5.03 -12.91 4.13
C LYS A 141 4.29 -13.06 2.81
N TYR A 142 3.67 -14.21 2.56
CA TYR A 142 2.90 -14.49 1.35
C TYR A 142 1.70 -13.54 1.24
N THR A 143 0.91 -13.40 2.31
CA THR A 143 -0.25 -12.50 2.35
C THR A 143 0.17 -11.04 2.15
N ASN A 144 1.27 -10.59 2.76
CA ASN A 144 1.81 -9.24 2.56
C ASN A 144 2.27 -8.98 1.13
N ASN A 145 3.00 -9.92 0.54
CA ASN A 145 3.46 -9.81 -0.85
C ASN A 145 2.28 -9.81 -1.83
N PHE A 146 1.29 -10.67 -1.60
CA PHE A 146 0.10 -10.74 -2.44
C PHE A 146 -0.78 -9.49 -2.30
N MET A 147 -0.99 -8.99 -1.08
CA MET A 147 -1.65 -7.71 -0.84
C MET A 147 -0.93 -6.57 -1.57
N SER A 148 0.40 -6.50 -1.48
CA SER A 148 1.20 -5.48 -2.17
C SER A 148 1.02 -5.55 -3.69
N LEU A 149 0.92 -6.76 -4.25
CA LEU A 149 0.62 -6.97 -5.67
C LEU A 149 -0.79 -6.48 -6.02
N LEU A 150 -1.81 -6.88 -5.25
CA LEU A 150 -3.20 -6.47 -5.49
C LEU A 150 -3.34 -4.95 -5.42
N GLU A 151 -2.71 -4.31 -4.44
CA GLU A 151 -2.71 -2.85 -4.30
C GLU A 151 -2.06 -2.20 -5.52
N SER A 152 -0.90 -2.71 -5.95
CA SER A 152 -0.23 -2.17 -7.13
C SER A 152 -1.08 -2.27 -8.39
N LEU A 153 -1.82 -3.36 -8.57
CA LEU A 153 -2.72 -3.58 -9.70
C LEU A 153 -3.92 -2.64 -9.64
N VAL A 154 -4.60 -2.55 -8.50
CA VAL A 154 -5.77 -1.67 -8.31
C VAL A 154 -5.39 -0.21 -8.54
N VAL A 155 -4.32 0.25 -7.89
CA VAL A 155 -3.86 1.65 -8.01
C VAL A 155 -3.42 1.95 -9.43
N TYR A 156 -2.64 1.07 -10.07
CA TYR A 156 -2.23 1.28 -11.46
C TYR A 156 -3.43 1.35 -12.41
N SER A 157 -4.41 0.46 -12.24
CA SER A 157 -5.60 0.41 -13.09
C SER A 157 -6.47 1.65 -12.93
N PHE A 158 -6.67 2.11 -11.69
CA PHE A 158 -7.32 3.38 -11.39
C PHE A 158 -6.61 4.55 -12.10
N CYS A 159 -5.28 4.61 -11.95
CA CYS A 159 -4.48 5.68 -12.54
C CYS A 159 -4.51 5.67 -14.07
N LYS A 160 -4.43 4.48 -14.69
CA LYS A 160 -4.45 4.30 -16.14
C LYS A 160 -5.82 4.65 -16.75
N ASN A 161 -6.91 4.23 -16.10
CA ASN A 161 -8.22 4.24 -16.71
C ASN A 161 -9.05 5.48 -16.34
N ASP A 162 -8.93 5.98 -15.10
CA ASP A 162 -9.82 7.02 -14.57
C ASP A 162 -9.13 8.39 -14.41
N ILE A 163 -7.81 8.42 -14.17
CA ILE A 163 -7.08 9.69 -14.10
C ILE A 163 -6.73 10.16 -15.52
N LYS A 164 -7.37 11.26 -15.97
CA LYS A 164 -7.09 11.89 -17.29
C LYS A 164 -6.20 13.13 -17.24
N LYS A 165 -6.05 13.74 -16.06
CA LYS A 165 -5.24 14.93 -15.83
C LYS A 165 -3.97 14.57 -15.06
N SER A 166 -3.05 15.53 -14.92
CA SER A 166 -1.91 15.36 -14.03
C SER A 166 -2.40 15.07 -12.61
N ALA A 167 -1.87 14.03 -11.97
CA ALA A 167 -2.20 13.66 -10.60
C ALA A 167 -0.97 13.20 -9.80
N PHE A 168 -1.06 13.41 -8.50
CA PHE A 168 -0.11 12.94 -7.50
C PHE A 168 -0.79 11.81 -6.74
N VAL A 169 -0.12 10.65 -6.66
CA VAL A 169 -0.65 9.45 -6.01
C VAL A 169 0.32 9.06 -4.92
N ILE A 170 -0.12 9.14 -3.68
CA ILE A 170 0.64 8.73 -2.50
C ILE A 170 0.14 7.34 -2.12
N SER A 171 1.04 6.37 -2.04
CA SER A 171 0.74 5.01 -1.59
C SER A 171 1.43 4.74 -0.26
N ASP A 172 0.71 4.12 0.68
CA ASP A 172 1.30 3.69 1.95
C ASP A 172 2.38 2.61 1.70
N GLY A 173 3.56 2.77 2.29
CA GLY A 173 4.69 1.87 2.09
C GLY A 173 5.53 2.17 0.84
N SER A 174 6.32 1.19 0.41
CA SER A 174 7.33 1.38 -0.65
C SER A 174 6.76 1.19 -2.06
N LEU A 175 7.22 2.03 -2.99
CA LEU A 175 6.93 1.98 -4.42
C LEU A 175 7.58 0.78 -5.13
N VAL A 176 8.41 -0.02 -4.45
CA VAL A 176 8.92 -1.30 -4.99
C VAL A 176 7.77 -2.20 -5.44
N LYS A 177 6.58 -2.12 -4.80
CA LYS A 177 5.38 -2.87 -5.23
C LYS A 177 4.88 -2.47 -6.62
N PHE A 178 5.15 -1.24 -7.08
CA PHE A 178 4.83 -0.76 -8.42
C PHE A 178 5.90 -1.07 -9.47
N LYS A 179 6.94 -1.85 -9.14
CA LYS A 179 8.04 -2.15 -10.07
C LYS A 179 7.62 -2.78 -11.40
N ARG A 180 6.43 -3.38 -11.51
CA ARG A 180 5.92 -3.96 -12.76
C ARG A 180 5.09 -2.96 -13.58
N PHE A 181 4.72 -1.81 -13.01
CA PHE A 181 3.68 -0.92 -13.51
C PHE A 181 4.18 0.54 -13.56
N ARG A 182 5.31 0.74 -14.27
CA ARG A 182 6.26 1.83 -14.00
C ARG A 182 5.92 3.20 -14.60
N LYS A 183 5.09 3.27 -15.64
CA LYS A 183 4.90 4.54 -16.39
C LYS A 183 3.44 4.82 -16.67
N LEU A 184 3.01 5.96 -16.15
CA LEU A 184 1.78 6.66 -16.52
C LEU A 184 2.16 8.11 -16.70
N ASP A 185 2.04 8.63 -17.93
CA ASP A 185 2.59 9.94 -18.31
C ASP A 185 1.99 11.10 -17.50
N ASN A 186 0.78 10.92 -16.99
CA ASN A 186 0.02 11.90 -16.23
C ASN A 186 -0.01 11.64 -14.71
N VAL A 187 0.72 10.67 -14.20
CA VAL A 187 0.69 10.32 -12.77
C VAL A 187 2.08 10.28 -12.17
N LYS A 188 2.25 11.02 -11.08
CA LYS A 188 3.43 10.96 -10.23
C LYS A 188 3.11 10.16 -8.98
N MET A 189 3.82 9.04 -8.79
CA MET A 189 3.62 8.15 -7.65
C MET A 189 4.66 8.40 -6.56
N PHE A 190 4.20 8.44 -5.31
CA PHE A 190 5.00 8.66 -4.12
C PHE A 190 4.76 7.55 -3.11
N GLY A 191 5.81 7.03 -2.52
CA GLY A 191 5.74 6.11 -1.40
C GLY A 191 5.87 6.86 -0.08
N LEU A 192 5.07 6.48 0.90
CA LEU A 192 5.12 7.01 2.26
C LEU A 192 5.38 5.86 3.25
N ILE A 193 6.60 5.76 3.74
CA ILE A 193 7.01 4.68 4.66
C ILE A 193 7.05 5.23 6.08
N LYS A 194 6.12 4.77 6.93
CA LYS A 194 5.92 5.28 8.29
C LYS A 194 6.69 4.51 9.36
N GLU A 195 7.02 3.25 9.10
CA GLU A 195 7.79 2.39 9.99
C GLU A 195 9.15 2.15 9.38
N VAL A 196 10.03 3.13 9.56
CA VAL A 196 11.39 3.04 9.06
C VAL A 196 12.17 2.07 9.94
N GLU A 197 12.13 0.78 9.60
CA GLU A 197 12.93 -0.26 10.25
C GLU A 197 14.41 -0.15 9.93
N ARG A 198 14.75 0.44 8.76
CA ARG A 198 16.11 0.51 8.24
C ARG A 198 16.52 1.94 7.94
N ASN A 199 17.63 2.36 8.56
CA ASN A 199 18.35 3.57 8.20
C ASN A 199 19.35 3.28 7.07
N TYR A 200 19.01 3.66 5.84
CA TYR A 200 19.90 3.51 4.69
C TYR A 200 21.07 4.50 4.70
N LEU A 201 20.99 5.59 5.46
CA LEU A 201 22.05 6.60 5.55
C LEU A 201 23.12 6.30 6.61
N TYR A 202 22.89 5.31 7.49
CA TYR A 202 23.83 4.95 8.58
C TYR A 202 25.26 4.67 8.09
N GLN A 203 25.41 4.18 6.86
CA GLN A 203 26.71 3.78 6.32
C GLN A 203 27.57 4.95 5.82
N PHE A 204 27.05 6.19 5.81
CA PHE A 204 27.64 7.28 5.03
C PHE A 204 27.96 8.55 5.83
N GLY A 205 27.71 8.61 7.13
CA GLY A 205 28.08 9.79 7.92
C GLY A 205 27.51 9.85 9.32
N ASN A 206 27.46 11.08 9.87
CA ASN A 206 27.15 11.37 11.28
C ASN A 206 25.65 11.62 11.52
N SER A 207 24.85 11.84 10.46
CA SER A 207 23.42 12.13 10.61
C SER A 207 22.63 10.85 10.90
N TYR A 208 22.51 10.53 12.18
CA TYR A 208 21.61 9.47 12.64
C TYR A 208 20.16 9.90 12.46
N LEU A 209 19.32 9.06 11.84
CA LEU A 209 17.88 9.35 11.69
C LEU A 209 17.21 9.72 13.02
N TYR A 210 17.61 9.10 14.12
CA TYR A 210 17.10 9.42 15.46
C TYR A 210 17.37 10.86 15.91
N ASN A 211 18.37 11.53 15.32
CA ASN A 211 18.70 12.92 15.58
C ASN A 211 18.09 13.88 14.54
N LEU A 212 17.27 13.39 13.60
CA LEU A 212 16.61 14.23 12.59
C LEU A 212 15.66 15.23 13.28
N PRO A 213 15.92 16.54 13.23
CA PRO A 213 15.10 17.52 13.94
C PRO A 213 13.68 17.60 13.39
N PHE A 214 12.73 17.97 14.25
CA PHE A 214 11.33 18.17 13.86
C PHE A 214 11.22 19.17 12.70
N LEU A 215 10.39 18.84 11.70
CA LEU A 215 10.15 19.57 10.45
C LEU A 215 11.37 19.73 9.53
N LYS A 216 12.43 18.95 9.76
CA LYS A 216 13.57 18.82 8.84
C LYS A 216 13.53 17.49 8.09
N ARG A 217 14.33 17.42 7.03
CA ARG A 217 14.62 16.20 6.27
C ARG A 217 16.10 15.84 6.30
N SER A 218 16.41 14.58 6.07
CA SER A 218 17.77 14.13 5.77
C SER A 218 18.21 14.56 4.38
N ALA A 219 19.50 14.37 4.09
CA ALA A 219 20.00 14.30 2.72
C ALA A 219 19.16 13.34 1.86
N ALA A 220 18.97 13.71 0.59
CA ALA A 220 18.35 12.88 -0.42
C ALA A 220 19.34 11.83 -0.95
N PHE A 221 18.81 10.65 -1.24
CA PHE A 221 19.55 9.50 -1.73
C PHE A 221 18.70 8.70 -2.71
N TYR A 222 19.34 7.96 -3.61
CA TYR A 222 18.70 6.95 -4.41
C TYR A 222 18.77 5.59 -3.71
N LEU A 223 17.62 4.92 -3.61
CA LEU A 223 17.56 3.48 -3.41
C LEU A 223 17.47 2.80 -4.78
N VAL A 224 18.46 1.99 -5.10
CA VAL A 224 18.54 1.28 -6.37
C VAL A 224 18.20 -0.19 -6.15
N TYR A 225 17.05 -0.62 -6.68
CA TYR A 225 16.62 -2.02 -6.72
C TYR A 225 16.67 -2.49 -8.16
N ASP A 226 17.58 -3.41 -8.47
CA ASP A 226 17.85 -3.86 -9.84
C ASP A 226 18.15 -2.67 -10.78
N ASP A 227 17.29 -2.41 -11.77
CA ASP A 227 17.37 -1.31 -12.73
C ASP A 227 16.57 -0.06 -12.31
N ILE A 228 15.92 -0.08 -11.14
CA ILE A 228 14.99 0.96 -10.70
C ILE A 228 15.60 1.85 -9.64
N LYS A 229 15.46 3.18 -9.79
CA LYS A 229 15.93 4.17 -8.83
C LYS A 229 14.75 4.88 -8.17
N PHE A 230 14.72 4.84 -6.83
CA PHE A 230 13.78 5.61 -6.02
C PHE A 230 14.54 6.76 -5.37
N LEU A 231 14.22 7.99 -5.76
CA LEU A 231 14.71 9.15 -5.03
C LEU A 231 13.99 9.18 -3.68
N SER A 232 14.74 9.32 -2.60
CA SER A 232 14.22 9.21 -1.24
C SER A 232 14.86 10.22 -0.30
N PHE A 233 14.12 10.63 0.73
CA PHE A 233 14.68 11.20 1.96
C PHE A 233 13.82 10.82 3.16
N TYR A 234 14.39 10.98 4.35
CA TYR A 234 13.65 10.89 5.61
C TYR A 234 13.21 12.28 6.05
N MET A 235 12.05 12.40 6.66
CA MET A 235 11.59 13.65 7.29
C MET A 235 10.96 13.37 8.64
N ASN A 236 11.08 14.32 9.56
CA ASN A 236 10.47 14.23 10.87
C ASN A 236 9.25 15.18 10.96
N ILE A 237 8.06 14.60 11.11
CA ILE A 237 6.79 15.33 11.35
C ILE A 237 6.18 14.95 12.71
N GLY A 238 7.02 14.64 13.68
CA GLY A 238 6.63 14.04 14.97
C GLY A 238 6.86 12.52 15.00
N LYS A 239 7.01 11.90 13.83
CA LYS A 239 7.61 10.59 13.58
C LYS A 239 8.53 10.71 12.37
N ILE A 240 9.59 9.92 12.35
CA ILE A 240 10.44 9.78 11.18
C ILE A 240 9.71 8.94 10.14
N ILE A 241 9.46 9.54 8.98
CA ILE A 241 8.91 8.88 7.80
C ILE A 241 9.94 8.93 6.68
N ARG A 242 9.88 8.00 5.73
CA ARG A 242 10.60 8.10 4.45
C ARG A 242 9.61 8.42 3.34
N LEU A 243 9.92 9.43 2.56
CA LEU A 243 9.25 9.69 1.29
C LEU A 243 10.12 9.16 0.16
N GLU A 244 9.49 8.58 -0.85
CA GLU A 244 10.17 8.17 -2.06
C GLU A 244 9.34 8.44 -3.32
N VAL A 245 10.02 8.68 -4.43
CA VAL A 245 9.42 8.89 -5.76
C VAL A 245 10.21 8.07 -6.78
N LEU A 246 9.50 7.41 -7.68
CA LEU A 246 10.09 6.65 -8.77
C LEU A 246 10.61 7.59 -9.87
N ASP A 247 11.90 7.51 -10.22
CA ASP A 247 12.54 8.30 -11.28
C ASP A 247 12.22 9.82 -11.23
N GLY A 248 11.99 10.33 -10.02
CA GLY A 248 11.54 11.70 -9.79
C GLY A 248 12.67 12.67 -9.47
N LYS A 249 12.26 13.93 -9.27
CA LYS A 249 13.15 15.01 -8.84
C LYS A 249 12.91 15.40 -7.39
N ILE A 250 13.90 16.02 -6.75
CA ILE A 250 13.81 16.36 -5.32
C ILE A 250 12.68 17.35 -5.04
N GLU A 251 12.37 18.23 -6.00
CA GLU A 251 11.29 19.20 -5.92
C GLU A 251 9.92 18.52 -5.79
N GLU A 252 9.74 17.35 -6.43
CA GLU A 252 8.50 16.57 -6.35
C GLU A 252 8.30 15.99 -4.94
N LEU A 253 9.37 15.49 -4.32
CA LEU A 253 9.33 15.03 -2.93
C LEU A 253 9.13 16.17 -1.94
N LEU A 254 9.78 17.32 -2.18
CA LEU A 254 9.63 18.51 -1.35
C LEU A 254 8.19 19.02 -1.36
N LEU A 255 7.51 18.98 -2.51
CA LEU A 255 6.09 19.30 -2.61
C LEU A 255 5.23 18.39 -1.70
N ILE A 256 5.41 17.07 -1.76
CA ILE A 256 4.69 16.13 -0.88
C ILE A 256 5.04 16.37 0.59
N ALA A 257 6.31 16.61 0.92
CA ALA A 257 6.73 16.92 2.28
C ALA A 257 6.05 18.18 2.83
N LYS A 258 5.90 19.22 2.00
CA LYS A 258 5.16 20.45 2.37
C LYS A 258 3.67 20.19 2.59
N ILE A 259 3.03 19.39 1.73
CA ILE A 259 1.62 18.97 1.92
C ILE A 259 1.47 18.20 3.24
N LEU A 260 2.39 17.27 3.54
CA LEU A 260 2.34 16.53 4.80
C LEU A 260 2.61 17.42 6.01
N LYS A 261 3.52 18.40 5.89
CA LYS A 261 3.79 19.40 6.93
C LYS A 261 2.56 20.26 7.21
N SER A 262 1.85 20.74 6.19
CA SER A 262 0.68 21.62 6.34
C SER A 262 -0.51 20.92 7.03
N ILE A 263 -0.68 19.61 6.82
CA ILE A 263 -1.70 18.83 7.54
C ILE A 263 -1.27 18.38 8.95
N SER A 264 -0.01 18.64 9.36
CA SER A 264 0.59 18.16 10.62
C SER A 264 0.62 19.19 11.76
N HIS A 265 0.11 20.42 11.58
CA HIS A 265 0.23 21.54 12.53
C HIS A 265 -0.56 21.41 13.87
N VAL A 266 -0.87 20.20 14.34
CA VAL A 266 -1.50 19.98 15.67
C VAL A 266 -0.60 19.09 16.55
N PRO A 267 0.35 19.65 17.32
CA PRO A 267 1.34 18.88 18.08
C PRO A 267 0.76 18.07 19.24
N HIS A 268 -0.42 18.43 19.77
CA HIS A 268 -0.94 17.89 21.03
C HIS A 268 -1.71 16.56 20.93
N LEU A 269 -1.84 15.97 19.73
CA LEU A 269 -2.56 14.70 19.52
C LEU A 269 -1.65 13.47 19.34
N TYR A 270 -0.33 13.66 19.33
CA TYR A 270 0.63 12.60 18.99
C TYR A 270 1.13 11.76 20.19
N TYR A 271 0.87 12.18 21.43
CA TYR A 271 1.46 11.51 22.62
C TYR A 271 0.60 10.39 23.24
N ARG A 272 -0.62 10.13 22.75
CA ARG A 272 -1.49 9.04 23.28
C ARG A 272 -2.33 8.28 22.26
N MET A 273 -1.96 8.28 20.98
CA MET A 273 -2.52 7.31 20.02
C MET A 273 -1.43 6.77 19.10
N PRO A 274 -1.32 5.45 18.92
CA PRO A 274 -0.43 4.91 17.92
C PRO A 274 -0.93 5.34 16.53
N GLN A 275 -0.03 6.06 15.83
CA GLN A 275 0.22 5.91 14.39
C GLN A 275 -0.96 6.13 13.42
N ASN A 276 -1.10 7.36 12.89
CA ASN A 276 -1.27 7.68 11.46
C ASN A 276 -1.73 9.14 11.30
N ASN A 277 -1.30 9.78 10.21
CA ASN A 277 -1.72 11.12 9.82
C ASN A 277 -3.27 11.14 9.75
N LEU A 278 -3.96 12.18 10.23
CA LEU A 278 -5.43 12.16 10.45
C LEU A 278 -6.21 11.58 9.25
N ILE A 279 -5.75 11.85 8.04
CA ILE A 279 -6.36 11.39 6.79
C ILE A 279 -6.07 9.91 6.51
N LEU A 280 -4.85 9.44 6.73
CA LEU A 280 -4.49 8.03 6.60
C LEU A 280 -5.19 7.18 7.67
N THR A 281 -5.29 7.66 8.90
CA THR A 281 -6.08 7.00 9.96
C THR A 281 -7.56 6.92 9.59
N LYS A 282 -8.11 7.99 9.00
CA LYS A 282 -9.50 8.00 8.52
C LYS A 282 -9.69 7.02 7.35
N LEU A 283 -8.75 6.95 6.41
CA LEU A 283 -8.76 5.99 5.32
C LEU A 283 -8.67 4.56 5.85
N GLU A 284 -7.68 4.24 6.66
CA GLU A 284 -7.52 2.92 7.26
C GLU A 284 -8.77 2.48 8.05
N ARG A 285 -9.34 3.38 8.87
CA ARG A 285 -10.60 3.10 9.60
C ARG A 285 -11.78 2.90 8.64
N ASN A 286 -11.88 3.69 7.59
CA ASN A 286 -12.92 3.54 6.59
C ASN A 286 -12.80 2.17 5.89
N LEU A 287 -11.62 1.80 5.42
CA LEU A 287 -11.37 0.51 4.77
C LEU A 287 -11.61 -0.67 5.73
N LYS A 288 -11.26 -0.54 7.02
CA LYS A 288 -11.54 -1.56 8.04
C LYS A 288 -13.03 -1.81 8.25
N ASN A 289 -13.92 -0.86 7.95
CA ASN A 289 -15.37 -1.09 8.04
C ASN A 289 -15.89 -2.10 6.99
N TYR A 290 -15.14 -2.29 5.89
CA TYR A 290 -15.47 -3.26 4.85
C TYR A 290 -14.96 -4.67 5.20
N ILE A 291 -14.07 -4.80 6.18
CA ILE A 291 -13.69 -6.07 6.75
C ILE A 291 -14.80 -6.47 7.74
N MET A 292 -15.57 -7.51 7.43
CA MET A 292 -16.67 -7.97 8.30
C MET A 292 -16.17 -8.22 9.75
N ASN A 293 -16.96 -7.76 10.72
CA ASN A 293 -16.73 -8.02 12.15
C ASN A 293 -16.83 -9.52 12.45
N ASP A 294 -15.98 -10.03 13.35
CA ASP A 294 -15.84 -11.46 13.69
C ASP A 294 -17.17 -12.15 14.04
N VAL A 295 -18.10 -11.41 14.64
CA VAL A 295 -19.45 -11.90 15.03
C VAL A 295 -20.28 -12.40 13.85
N LEU A 296 -20.02 -11.89 12.64
CA LEU A 296 -20.70 -12.37 11.45
C LEU A 296 -20.05 -13.67 10.94
N PHE A 297 -18.72 -13.81 11.01
CA PHE A 297 -18.00 -15.02 10.58
C PHE A 297 -18.36 -16.26 11.41
N ASP A 298 -18.53 -16.11 12.73
CA ASP A 298 -18.98 -17.22 13.61
C ASP A 298 -20.41 -17.72 13.30
N ARG A 299 -21.19 -16.97 12.50
CA ARG A 299 -22.50 -17.40 12.01
C ARG A 299 -22.48 -17.93 10.58
N PHE A 300 -21.30 -17.96 9.94
CA PHE A 300 -21.10 -18.41 8.57
C PHE A 300 -20.38 -19.77 8.47
N ILE A 301 -19.90 -20.32 9.59
CA ILE A 301 -19.46 -21.73 9.78
C ILE A 301 -20.61 -22.52 10.40
#